data_AF-A0A956JV30-F1
#
_entry.id   AF-A0A956JV30-F1
#
_cell.length_a   1.000
_cell.length_b   1.000
_cell.length_c   1.000
_cell.angle_alpha   90.00
_cell.angle_beta   90.00
_cell.angle_gamma   90.00
#
_symmetry.space_group_name_H-M   'P 1'
#
loop_
_entity.id
_entity.type
_entity.pdbx_description
1 polymer ?
#
loop_
_entity_poly.entity_id
_entity_poly.type
_entity_poly.pdbx_seq_one_letter_code
_entity_poly.pdbx_strand_id
1 'polypeptide(L)'
;RAGVTPRVVDNPASLAAERIAAGEVVGWFEGRLELGPRALGQRSLLADPRQRATRQRLNERVKHRELYRPFAASVLAEALDDWFEPPRGRAGAESSRELMLLAYPVDAPRAAQIPAVVHADRTCRIQTVERERQPTYHALIARFGELTGVPLVLNTSFNDQEPIVCSPDDALATYSRTEIDCLFLGDRLVDR
;
A
#
# COMPACT_ATOMS: atom_id res chain seq x y z
N ARG A 1 20.93 -1.83 -17.21
CA ARG A 1 19.71 -2.51 -17.70
C ARG A 1 19.60 -3.80 -16.89
N ALA A 2 18.76 -3.83 -15.86
CA ALA A 2 18.50 -5.06 -15.12
C ALA A 2 17.93 -6.09 -16.13
N GLY A 3 18.48 -7.29 -16.17
CA GLY A 3 18.19 -8.31 -17.18
C GLY A 3 16.82 -8.98 -17.03
N VAL A 4 15.80 -8.23 -16.61
CA VAL A 4 14.43 -8.73 -16.43
C VAL A 4 13.57 -8.19 -17.56
N THR A 5 12.94 -9.09 -18.32
CA THR A 5 12.02 -8.74 -19.41
C THR A 5 10.61 -8.58 -18.84
N PRO A 6 9.99 -7.38 -18.92
CA PRO A 6 8.61 -7.20 -18.46
C PRO A 6 7.64 -8.04 -19.29
N ARG A 7 6.67 -8.69 -18.63
CA ARG A 7 5.58 -9.42 -19.29
C ARG A 7 4.25 -8.68 -19.13
N VAL A 8 3.41 -8.74 -20.15
CA VAL A 8 2.05 -8.16 -20.10
C VAL A 8 1.15 -9.09 -19.29
N VAL A 9 0.28 -8.51 -18.47
CA VAL A 9 -0.71 -9.22 -17.66
C VAL A 9 -2.11 -8.64 -17.88
N ASP A 10 -3.11 -9.50 -18.01
CA ASP A 10 -4.47 -9.07 -18.36
C ASP A 10 -5.18 -8.38 -17.19
N ASN A 11 -4.91 -8.82 -15.95
CA ASN A 11 -5.51 -8.26 -14.75
C ASN A 11 -4.43 -7.96 -13.68
N PRO A 12 -3.72 -6.82 -13.80
CA PRO A 12 -2.66 -6.47 -12.86
C PRO A 12 -3.16 -6.32 -11.42
N ALA A 13 -4.37 -5.79 -11.23
CA ALA A 13 -4.96 -5.63 -9.91
C ALA A 13 -5.18 -6.96 -9.18
N SER A 14 -5.73 -7.97 -9.87
CA SER A 14 -5.94 -9.29 -9.27
C SER A 14 -4.63 -9.99 -8.98
N LEU A 15 -3.68 -9.95 -9.92
CA LEU A 15 -2.39 -10.59 -9.73
C LEU A 15 -1.60 -9.93 -8.60
N ALA A 16 -1.60 -8.60 -8.51
CA ALA A 16 -0.96 -7.88 -7.42
C ALA A 16 -1.59 -8.24 -6.07
N ALA A 17 -2.91 -8.34 -5.99
CA ALA A 17 -3.60 -8.79 -4.77
C ALA A 17 -3.17 -10.20 -4.34
N GLU A 18 -3.02 -11.13 -5.29
CA GLU A 18 -2.52 -12.49 -5.03
C GLU A 18 -1.08 -12.49 -4.53
N ARG A 19 -0.19 -11.70 -5.16
CA ARG A 19 1.21 -11.54 -4.71
C ARG A 19 1.28 -10.96 -3.29
N ILE A 20 0.52 -9.91 -3.01
CA ILE A 20 0.43 -9.31 -1.67
C ILE A 20 -0.08 -10.34 -0.66
N ALA A 21 -1.14 -11.10 -0.99
CA ALA A 21 -1.67 -12.15 -0.12
C ALA A 21 -0.68 -13.30 0.14
N ALA A 22 0.24 -13.55 -0.79
CA ALA A 22 1.36 -14.48 -0.62
C ALA A 22 2.50 -13.93 0.26
N GLY A 23 2.41 -12.68 0.71
CA GLY A 23 3.40 -12.03 1.57
C GLY A 23 4.56 -11.38 0.83
N GLU A 24 4.41 -11.16 -0.48
CA GLU A 24 5.35 -10.42 -1.33
C GLU A 24 5.18 -8.90 -1.14
N VAL A 25 6.28 -8.15 -1.27
CA VAL A 25 6.30 -6.69 -1.37
C VAL A 25 6.16 -6.31 -2.84
N VAL A 26 5.10 -5.59 -3.16
CA VAL A 26 4.75 -5.21 -4.52
C VAL A 26 5.05 -3.73 -4.76
N GLY A 27 5.89 -3.43 -5.74
CA GLY A 27 6.02 -2.10 -6.33
C GLY A 27 4.84 -1.84 -7.26
N TRP A 28 4.04 -0.83 -6.95
CA TRP A 28 2.84 -0.46 -7.70
C TRP A 28 3.02 0.92 -8.33
N PHE A 29 3.19 0.94 -9.64
CA PHE A 29 3.32 2.15 -10.45
C PHE A 29 2.18 2.19 -11.46
N GLU A 30 1.18 3.02 -11.17
CA GLU A 30 -0.05 3.11 -11.96
C GLU A 30 -0.41 4.56 -12.25
N GLY A 31 -0.99 4.83 -13.42
CA GLY A 31 -1.61 6.13 -13.73
C GLY A 31 -0.75 7.39 -13.49
N ARG A 32 -1.43 8.48 -13.13
CA ARG A 32 -0.84 9.81 -12.90
C ARG A 32 -0.24 9.89 -11.50
N LEU A 33 0.87 10.62 -11.39
CA LEU A 33 1.53 10.89 -10.11
C LEU A 33 0.60 11.62 -9.13
N GLU A 34 0.63 11.22 -7.86
CA GLU A 34 -0.04 11.92 -6.77
C GLU A 34 0.71 13.19 -6.32
N LEU A 35 -0.04 14.19 -5.81
CA LEU A 35 0.55 15.41 -5.28
C LEU A 35 0.80 15.29 -3.78
N GLY A 36 2.01 15.63 -3.34
CA GLY A 36 2.39 15.71 -1.93
C GLY A 36 3.33 14.60 -1.47
N PRO A 37 3.60 14.50 -0.16
CA PRO A 37 4.63 13.61 0.39
C PRO A 37 4.15 12.17 0.65
N ARG A 38 2.92 11.82 0.24
CA ARG A 38 2.30 10.53 0.52
C ARG A 38 2.08 9.79 -0.78
N ALA A 39 2.39 8.49 -0.79
CA ALA A 39 1.81 7.61 -1.79
C ALA A 39 0.40 7.21 -1.35
N LEU A 40 -0.50 7.28 -2.32
CA LEU A 40 -1.95 7.22 -2.28
C LEU A 40 -2.45 6.28 -3.39
N GLY A 41 -1.66 5.26 -3.74
CA GLY A 41 -2.05 4.22 -4.69
C GLY A 41 -1.51 4.36 -6.12
N GLN A 42 -0.71 5.39 -6.43
CA GLN A 42 -0.15 5.56 -7.78
C GLN A 42 1.35 5.24 -7.86
N ARG A 43 2.13 5.59 -6.83
CA ARG A 43 3.56 5.26 -6.67
C ARG A 43 3.78 4.64 -5.29
N SER A 44 3.30 3.43 -5.10
CA SER A 44 3.18 2.79 -3.78
C SER A 44 3.99 1.51 -3.69
N LEU A 45 4.54 1.23 -2.51
CA LEU A 45 4.92 -0.13 -2.11
C LEU A 45 3.79 -0.70 -1.28
N LEU A 46 3.27 -1.84 -1.74
CA LEU A 46 2.13 -2.52 -1.17
C LEU A 46 2.58 -3.82 -0.52
N ALA A 47 2.00 -4.15 0.64
CA ALA A 47 2.32 -5.40 1.34
C ALA A 47 1.17 -5.88 2.23
N ASP A 48 1.27 -7.12 2.69
CA ASP A 48 0.26 -7.77 3.53
C ASP A 48 0.23 -7.16 4.96
N PRO A 49 -0.88 -6.52 5.39
CA PRO A 49 -0.97 -5.92 6.71
C PRO A 49 -1.11 -6.95 7.84
N ARG A 50 -1.44 -8.21 7.53
CA ARG A 50 -1.85 -9.24 8.50
C ARG A 50 -0.69 -9.80 9.33
N GLN A 51 0.54 -9.63 8.87
CA GLN A 51 1.72 -10.21 9.51
C GLN A 51 2.66 -9.13 10.02
N ARG A 52 3.02 -9.19 11.30
CA ARG A 52 4.00 -8.24 11.88
C ARG A 52 5.38 -8.34 11.21
N ALA A 53 5.72 -9.51 10.69
CA ALA A 53 6.95 -9.75 9.93
C ALA A 53 7.02 -8.92 8.64
N THR A 54 5.88 -8.55 8.03
CA THR A 54 5.84 -7.68 6.84
C THR A 54 6.53 -6.34 7.11
N ARG A 55 6.30 -5.76 8.29
CA ARG A 55 6.93 -4.51 8.73
C ARG A 55 8.44 -4.64 8.78
N GLN A 56 8.93 -5.74 9.32
CA GLN A 56 10.35 -6.01 9.44
C GLN A 56 10.99 -6.18 8.06
N ARG A 57 10.39 -7.01 7.19
CA ARG A 57 10.85 -7.20 5.81
C ARG A 57 10.94 -5.89 5.05
N LEU A 58 9.90 -5.06 5.08
CA LEU A 58 9.90 -3.76 4.40
C LEU A 58 11.02 -2.83 4.91
N ASN A 59 11.21 -2.77 6.22
CA ASN A 59 12.23 -1.92 6.82
C ASN A 59 13.66 -2.41 6.54
N GLU A 60 13.90 -3.72 6.54
CA GLU A 60 15.23 -4.31 6.34
C GLU A 60 15.64 -4.37 4.87
N ARG A 61 14.70 -4.70 3.97
CA ARG A 61 14.98 -5.05 2.57
C ARG A 61 14.78 -3.93 1.56
N VAL A 62 13.96 -2.94 1.92
CA VAL A 62 13.51 -1.91 0.98
C VAL A 62 13.73 -0.51 1.50
N LYS A 63 13.34 -0.23 2.75
CA LYS A 63 13.34 1.13 3.32
C LYS A 63 14.58 1.51 4.10
N HIS A 64 15.35 0.51 4.55
CA HIS A 64 16.54 0.67 5.39
C HIS A 64 16.35 1.69 6.52
N ARG A 65 15.19 1.64 7.19
CA ARG A 65 14.76 2.60 8.23
C ARG A 65 14.45 1.92 9.55
N GLU A 66 14.38 2.72 10.61
CA GLU A 66 14.20 2.24 11.98
C GLU A 66 12.84 1.53 12.17
N LEU A 67 12.86 0.44 12.93
CA LEU A 67 11.70 -0.44 13.14
C LEU A 67 10.50 0.22 13.82
N TYR A 68 10.70 1.35 14.51
CA TYR A 68 9.64 2.07 15.21
C TYR A 68 8.84 2.98 14.27
N ARG A 69 9.32 3.29 13.05
CA ARG A 69 8.56 4.16 12.16
C ARG A 69 7.27 3.45 11.72
N PRO A 70 6.11 4.06 11.97
CA PRO A 70 4.85 3.45 11.60
C PRO A 70 4.68 3.37 10.07
N PHE A 71 3.93 2.36 9.65
CA PHE A 71 3.35 2.30 8.30
C PHE A 71 1.91 2.81 8.33
N ALA A 72 1.33 2.91 7.14
CA ALA A 72 -0.04 3.33 6.91
C ALA A 72 -0.78 2.25 6.12
N ALA A 73 -2.10 2.38 6.05
CA ALA A 73 -2.96 1.49 5.28
C ALA A 73 -3.72 2.25 4.19
N SER A 74 -4.04 1.57 3.09
CA SER A 74 -5.12 1.99 2.19
C SER A 74 -6.29 1.04 2.40
N VAL A 75 -7.47 1.56 2.73
CA VAL A 75 -8.69 0.82 3.06
C VAL A 75 -9.80 1.20 2.09
N LEU A 76 -10.65 0.23 1.73
CA LEU A 76 -11.86 0.51 0.95
C LEU A 76 -12.77 1.48 1.71
N ALA A 77 -13.31 2.48 1.02
CA ALA A 77 -14.17 3.48 1.63
C ALA A 77 -15.41 2.84 2.29
N GLU A 78 -15.99 1.83 1.65
CA GLU A 78 -17.14 1.05 2.13
C GLU A 78 -16.83 0.20 3.37
N ALA A 79 -15.57 -0.06 3.69
CA ALA A 79 -15.14 -0.84 4.85
C ALA A 79 -14.57 0.03 5.99
N LEU A 80 -14.55 1.36 5.84
CA LEU A 80 -13.90 2.25 6.80
C LEU A 80 -14.45 2.08 8.23
N ASP A 81 -15.77 2.15 8.38
CA ASP A 81 -16.44 2.14 9.69
C ASP A 81 -16.40 0.76 10.37
N ASP A 82 -16.09 -0.31 9.62
CA ASP A 82 -15.94 -1.67 10.15
C ASP A 82 -14.55 -1.95 10.75
N TRP A 83 -13.58 -1.06 10.48
CA TRP A 83 -12.17 -1.24 10.82
C TRP A 83 -11.59 -0.11 11.66
N PHE A 84 -12.08 1.12 11.47
CA PHE A 84 -11.56 2.33 12.10
C PHE A 84 -12.67 3.17 12.71
N GLU A 85 -12.31 4.01 13.67
CA GLU A 85 -13.22 4.95 14.32
C GLU A 85 -12.91 6.40 13.90
N PRO A 86 -13.31 6.83 12.68
CA PRO A 86 -13.06 8.20 12.25
C PRO A 86 -13.90 9.20 13.07
N PRO A 87 -13.35 10.37 13.44
CA PRO A 87 -14.08 11.41 14.16
C PRO A 87 -15.21 11.95 13.27
N ARG A 88 -16.44 11.84 13.75
CA ARG A 88 -17.63 12.32 13.05
C ARG A 88 -17.80 13.83 13.20
N GLY A 89 -18.27 14.49 12.14
CA GLY A 89 -18.60 15.93 12.16
C GLY A 89 -17.41 16.89 12.20
N ARG A 90 -16.18 16.40 12.04
CA ARG A 90 -14.99 17.27 11.96
C ARG A 90 -14.79 17.77 10.53
N ALA A 91 -14.79 19.08 10.34
CA ALA A 91 -14.47 19.69 9.06
C ALA A 91 -13.10 19.20 8.54
N GLY A 92 -13.05 18.77 7.28
CA GLY A 92 -11.85 18.25 6.64
C GLY A 92 -11.46 16.81 7.01
N ALA A 93 -12.27 16.09 7.79
CA ALA A 93 -12.02 14.67 8.10
C ALA A 93 -11.95 13.82 6.82
N GLU A 94 -12.81 14.11 5.86
CA GLU A 94 -12.87 13.42 4.56
C GLU A 94 -11.60 13.65 3.73
N SER A 95 -11.19 14.89 3.52
CA SER A 95 -9.93 15.18 2.81
C SER A 95 -8.72 14.61 3.55
N SER A 96 -8.77 14.54 4.88
CA SER A 96 -7.69 13.97 5.69
C SER A 96 -7.49 12.47 5.45
N ARG A 97 -8.58 11.71 5.33
CA ARG A 97 -8.54 10.27 5.01
C ARG A 97 -8.26 10.01 3.54
N GLU A 98 -8.61 10.89 2.61
CA GLU A 98 -8.21 10.74 1.20
C GLU A 98 -6.70 10.95 0.99
N LEU A 99 -6.10 11.82 1.80
CA LEU A 99 -4.69 12.24 1.67
C LEU A 99 -3.75 11.59 2.69
N MET A 100 -4.23 10.60 3.44
CA MET A 100 -3.43 9.86 4.42
C MET A 100 -2.74 10.80 5.44
N LEU A 101 -3.49 11.76 5.99
CA LEU A 101 -2.97 12.80 6.88
C LEU A 101 -3.15 12.48 8.37
N LEU A 102 -4.20 11.75 8.74
CA LEU A 102 -4.56 11.50 10.14
C LEU A 102 -4.57 10.01 10.48
N ALA A 103 -4.19 9.71 11.72
CA ALA A 103 -4.35 8.40 12.31
C ALA A 103 -5.69 8.30 13.04
N TYR A 104 -6.33 7.14 12.91
CA TYR A 104 -7.59 6.84 13.56
C TYR A 104 -7.45 5.63 14.47
N PRO A 105 -8.20 5.56 15.58
CA PRO A 105 -8.29 4.35 16.38
C PRO A 105 -8.71 3.17 15.52
N VAL A 106 -8.12 2.00 15.80
CA VAL A 106 -8.49 0.72 15.19
C VAL A 106 -9.29 -0.06 16.20
N ASP A 107 -10.41 -0.63 15.79
CA ASP A 107 -11.22 -1.50 16.64
C ASP A 107 -10.36 -2.65 17.19
N ALA A 108 -10.55 -3.01 18.47
CA ALA A 108 -9.61 -3.88 19.18
C ALA A 108 -9.50 -5.31 18.57
N PRO A 109 -10.61 -6.00 18.21
CA PRO A 109 -10.56 -7.23 17.44
C PRO A 109 -9.89 -7.10 16.06
N ARG A 110 -10.06 -5.96 15.40
CA ARG A 110 -9.47 -5.69 14.07
C ARG A 110 -7.98 -5.42 14.15
N ALA A 111 -7.50 -4.76 15.20
CA ALA A 111 -6.09 -4.45 15.40
C ALA A 111 -5.19 -5.71 15.38
N ALA A 112 -5.69 -6.83 15.92
CA ALA A 112 -4.98 -8.10 15.90
C ALA A 112 -4.89 -8.73 14.49
N GLN A 113 -5.80 -8.36 13.58
CA GLN A 113 -5.84 -8.86 12.19
C GLN A 113 -4.89 -8.11 11.26
N ILE A 114 -4.45 -6.89 11.62
CA ILE A 114 -3.61 -6.02 10.78
C ILE A 114 -2.38 -5.46 11.51
N PRO A 115 -1.60 -6.28 12.24
CA PRO A 115 -0.54 -5.83 13.14
C PRO A 115 0.61 -5.09 12.45
N ALA A 116 0.76 -5.16 11.11
CA ALA A 116 1.83 -4.47 10.40
C ALA A 116 1.62 -2.96 10.29
N VAL A 117 0.36 -2.49 10.35
CA VAL A 117 -0.02 -1.09 10.15
C VAL A 117 -0.54 -0.41 11.43
N VAL A 118 -0.79 -1.18 12.49
CA VAL A 118 -1.24 -0.67 13.79
C VAL A 118 -0.07 -0.14 14.62
N HIS A 119 -0.23 1.05 15.17
CA HIS A 119 0.77 1.76 15.96
C HIS A 119 0.71 1.32 17.42
N ALA A 120 1.70 1.70 18.23
CA ALA A 120 1.77 1.30 19.64
C ALA A 120 0.58 1.82 20.48
N ASP A 121 -0.02 2.92 20.06
CA ASP A 121 -1.21 3.55 20.67
C ASP A 121 -2.54 2.99 20.13
N ARG A 122 -2.51 1.91 19.33
CA ARG A 122 -3.66 1.29 18.65
C ARG A 122 -4.35 2.19 17.61
N THR A 123 -3.59 3.10 17.01
CA THR A 123 -4.06 3.87 15.86
C THR A 123 -3.44 3.38 14.56
N CYS A 124 -4.01 3.78 13.43
CA CYS A 124 -3.41 3.61 12.11
C CYS A 124 -3.67 4.85 11.27
N ARG A 125 -2.65 5.30 10.54
CA ARG A 125 -2.84 6.32 9.50
C ARG A 125 -3.37 5.65 8.24
N ILE A 126 -4.48 6.14 7.71
CA ILE A 126 -5.17 5.47 6.61
C ILE A 126 -5.39 6.40 5.42
N GLN A 127 -5.46 5.80 4.25
CA GLN A 127 -6.05 6.34 3.05
C GLN A 127 -7.38 5.63 2.79
N THR A 128 -8.49 6.33 2.56
CA THR A 128 -9.70 5.73 1.99
C THR A 128 -9.64 5.68 0.47
N VAL A 129 -10.04 4.56 -0.11
CA VAL A 129 -10.02 4.33 -1.56
C VAL A 129 -11.45 4.13 -2.05
N GLU A 130 -11.87 5.00 -2.97
CA GLU A 130 -13.19 4.97 -3.62
C GLU A 130 -13.06 4.41 -5.04
N ARG A 131 -14.05 3.60 -5.43
CA ARG A 131 -14.09 2.93 -6.74
C ARG A 131 -14.12 3.93 -7.89
N GLU A 132 -14.86 5.01 -7.73
CA GLU A 132 -15.07 6.04 -8.76
C GLU A 132 -13.81 6.87 -8.99
N ARG A 133 -12.97 7.03 -7.97
CA ARG A 133 -11.75 7.84 -8.04
C ARG A 133 -10.52 7.03 -8.46
N GLN A 134 -10.39 5.80 -7.96
CA GLN A 134 -9.21 4.97 -8.18
C GLN A 134 -9.63 3.52 -8.50
N PRO A 135 -10.29 3.26 -9.65
CA PRO A 135 -10.92 1.97 -9.93
C PRO A 135 -9.94 0.79 -9.92
N THR A 136 -8.74 0.97 -10.49
CA THR A 136 -7.72 -0.10 -10.51
C THR A 136 -7.21 -0.42 -9.10
N TYR A 137 -6.94 0.61 -8.28
CA TYR A 137 -6.43 0.43 -6.92
C TYR A 137 -7.52 -0.10 -5.97
N HIS A 138 -8.76 0.37 -6.13
CA HIS A 138 -9.93 -0.18 -5.46
C HIS A 138 -10.10 -1.67 -5.78
N ALA A 139 -10.03 -2.05 -7.07
CA ALA A 139 -10.15 -3.45 -7.49
C ALA A 139 -9.04 -4.35 -6.90
N LEU A 140 -7.81 -3.85 -6.78
CA LEU A 140 -6.71 -4.56 -6.13
C LEU A 140 -7.02 -4.82 -4.65
N ILE A 141 -7.44 -3.79 -3.91
CA ILE A 141 -7.73 -3.92 -2.47
C ILE A 141 -8.98 -4.78 -2.25
N ALA A 142 -10.01 -4.63 -3.08
CA ALA A 142 -11.21 -5.46 -3.04
C ALA A 142 -10.87 -6.93 -3.26
N ARG A 143 -10.05 -7.24 -4.29
CA ARG A 143 -9.59 -8.59 -4.54
C ARG A 143 -8.75 -9.15 -3.38
N PHE A 144 -7.88 -8.33 -2.80
CA PHE A 144 -7.14 -8.72 -1.60
C PHE A 144 -8.09 -9.03 -0.43
N GLY A 145 -9.13 -8.22 -0.25
CA GLY A 145 -10.19 -8.44 0.73
C GLY A 145 -10.94 -9.76 0.52
N GLU A 146 -11.30 -10.10 -0.71
CA GLU A 146 -11.91 -11.39 -1.06
C GLU A 146 -11.01 -12.58 -0.69
N LEU A 147 -9.71 -12.47 -0.95
CA LEU A 147 -8.73 -13.54 -0.70
C LEU A 147 -8.44 -13.74 0.79
N THR A 148 -8.56 -12.68 1.59
CA THR A 148 -7.98 -12.65 2.94
C THR A 148 -8.96 -12.32 4.07
N GLY A 149 -10.14 -11.82 3.74
CA GLY A 149 -11.09 -11.23 4.68
C GLY A 149 -10.71 -9.82 5.17
N VAL A 150 -9.64 -9.22 4.63
CA VAL A 150 -9.11 -7.92 5.06
C VAL A 150 -9.17 -6.90 3.92
N PRO A 151 -10.11 -5.93 3.93
CA PRO A 151 -10.35 -4.98 2.83
C PRO A 151 -9.40 -3.77 2.88
N LEU A 152 -8.13 -4.02 3.20
CA LEU A 152 -7.08 -3.00 3.24
C LEU A 152 -5.70 -3.61 3.00
N VAL A 153 -4.78 -2.80 2.49
CA VAL A 153 -3.37 -3.17 2.29
C VAL A 153 -2.45 -2.20 3.03
N LEU A 154 -1.25 -2.64 3.41
CA LEU A 154 -0.21 -1.72 3.84
C LEU A 154 0.23 -0.90 2.63
N ASN A 155 0.27 0.42 2.79
CA ASN A 155 0.75 1.34 1.76
C ASN A 155 1.86 2.23 2.32
N THR A 156 2.98 2.29 1.60
CA THR A 156 4.05 3.27 1.82
C THR A 156 4.56 3.84 0.51
N SER A 157 5.23 4.99 0.57
CA SER A 157 5.89 5.62 -0.57
C SER A 157 6.72 4.64 -1.40
N PHE A 158 6.66 4.69 -2.73
CA PHE A 158 7.59 3.93 -3.55
C PHE A 158 8.90 4.71 -3.71
N ASN A 159 9.83 4.38 -2.82
CA ASN A 159 11.19 4.91 -2.72
C ASN A 159 11.99 4.06 -1.70
N ASP A 160 13.28 4.34 -1.58
CA ASP A 160 14.07 3.97 -0.40
C ASP A 160 14.37 5.23 0.43
N GLN A 161 15.59 5.78 0.33
CA GLN A 161 16.02 7.05 0.94
C GLN A 161 16.05 8.22 -0.07
N GLU A 162 15.26 8.10 -1.13
CA GLU A 162 15.13 9.08 -2.23
C GLU A 162 13.69 9.63 -2.30
N PRO A 163 13.39 10.66 -3.11
CA PRO A 163 12.01 11.08 -3.37
C PRO A 163 11.14 9.94 -3.93
N ILE A 164 9.82 10.11 -3.89
CA ILE A 164 8.89 9.15 -4.53
C ILE A 164 9.23 9.04 -6.01
N VAL A 165 9.29 7.80 -6.53
CA VAL A 165 9.57 7.54 -7.94
C VAL A 165 8.55 8.25 -8.84
N CYS A 166 9.04 8.92 -9.89
CA CYS A 166 8.18 9.72 -10.77
C CYS A 166 8.01 9.03 -12.13
N SER A 167 9.13 8.60 -12.72
CA SER A 167 9.20 7.94 -14.01
C SER A 167 9.28 6.41 -13.88
N PRO A 168 8.94 5.65 -14.95
CA PRO A 168 9.18 4.20 -14.98
C PRO A 168 10.67 3.84 -14.77
N ASP A 169 11.59 4.68 -15.24
CA ASP A 169 13.03 4.47 -15.04
C ASP A 169 13.42 4.61 -13.56
N ASP A 170 12.81 5.55 -12.84
CA ASP A 170 12.99 5.67 -11.38
C ASP A 170 12.50 4.40 -10.68
N ALA A 171 11.30 3.92 -11.02
CA ALA A 171 10.72 2.71 -10.45
C ALA A 171 11.58 1.47 -10.71
N LEU A 172 12.11 1.32 -11.94
CA LEU A 172 13.03 0.25 -12.30
C LEU A 172 14.37 0.36 -11.56
N ALA A 173 14.89 1.57 -11.37
CA ALA A 173 16.12 1.81 -10.63
C ALA A 173 15.96 1.45 -9.15
N THR A 174 14.87 1.88 -8.49
CA THR A 174 14.55 1.49 -7.11
C THR A 174 14.34 -0.02 -6.99
N TYR A 175 13.57 -0.63 -7.90
CA TYR A 175 13.37 -2.09 -7.94
C TYR A 175 14.68 -2.87 -8.10
N SER A 176 15.62 -2.39 -8.91
CA SER A 176 16.91 -3.05 -9.13
C SER A 176 17.85 -2.96 -7.93
N ARG A 177 17.68 -1.96 -7.07
CA ARG A 177 18.54 -1.67 -5.91
C ARG A 177 18.00 -2.22 -4.59
N THR A 178 16.74 -2.62 -4.56
CA THR A 178 16.05 -3.11 -3.35
C THR A 178 15.61 -4.56 -3.55
N GLU A 179 15.13 -5.19 -2.48
CA GLU A 179 14.55 -6.55 -2.57
C GLU A 179 13.01 -6.49 -2.60
N ILE A 180 12.47 -5.62 -3.45
CA ILE A 180 11.06 -5.68 -3.84
C ILE A 180 10.87 -6.96 -4.66
N ASP A 181 9.83 -7.74 -4.35
CA ASP A 181 9.61 -9.06 -4.94
C ASP A 181 9.12 -8.95 -6.40
N CYS A 182 8.21 -8.02 -6.68
CA CYS A 182 7.77 -7.72 -8.04
C CYS A 182 7.33 -6.26 -8.23
N LEU A 183 7.37 -5.79 -9.47
CA LEU A 183 7.00 -4.43 -9.88
C LEU A 183 5.96 -4.46 -10.99
N PHE A 184 4.83 -3.80 -10.76
CA PHE A 184 3.82 -3.50 -11.77
C PHE A 184 4.03 -2.08 -12.31
N LEU A 185 4.19 -1.99 -13.64
CA LEU A 185 4.23 -0.76 -14.43
C LEU A 185 3.00 -0.76 -15.35
N GLY A 186 1.84 -0.38 -14.84
CA GLY A 186 0.57 -0.58 -15.53
C GLY A 186 0.25 -2.06 -15.74
N ASP A 187 0.03 -2.44 -16.99
CA ASP A 187 -0.23 -3.82 -17.43
C ASP A 187 1.04 -4.68 -17.56
N ARG A 188 2.20 -4.16 -17.16
CA ARG A 188 3.48 -4.87 -17.25
C ARG A 188 3.97 -5.28 -15.88
N LEU A 189 4.25 -6.57 -15.73
CA LEU A 189 4.89 -7.14 -14.54
C LEU A 189 6.37 -7.37 -14.79
N VAL A 190 7.17 -6.99 -13.80
CA VAL A 190 8.59 -7.29 -13.67
C VAL A 190 8.76 -8.11 -12.39
N ASP A 191 9.03 -9.40 -12.53
CA ASP A 191 9.32 -10.35 -11.44
C ASP A 191 10.64 -11.11 -11.75
N ARG A 192 11.35 -11.58 -10.71
CA ARG A 192 12.59 -12.38 -10.87
C ARG A 192 12.30 -13.87 -10.96
#